data_AF-B8CEI5-F1
#
_entry.id   AF-B8CEI5-F1
#
_cell.length_a   1.000
_cell.length_b   1.000
_cell.length_c   1.000
_cell.angle_alpha   90.00
_cell.angle_beta   90.00
_cell.angle_gamma   90.00
#
_symmetry.space_group_name_H-M   'P 1'
#
loop_
_entity.id
_entity.type
_entity.pdbx_description
1 polymer ?
#
loop_
_entity_poly.entity_id
_entity_poly.type
_entity_poly.pdbx_seq_one_letter_code
_entity_poly.pdbx_strand_id
1 'polypeptide(L)'
;MQVRIGDKIAEGGFSFVFEAFPVEDGIGGGRREGSRKSNNNNRGHSLRKKYALKRINCSDHELIQSCRHEAGVHRSLPQNHPHLMELLGLKFECYDNIKYSSLEGGGGEHKEYNVCYMLFPYIPTSLRREITQRNLLLDVNERQQQQLYNQRRPFSTREVLQLFGGILDGVLAMHTVASISHRDIKLENVLLQSTAVGRSTGGDGGGRGSYGDGNQTSCKHTPILMDFGSAGPLTANLNSRQQVLTIIENAAQHTTMSYRPPELFEGGIRHATSTFNSSSVEEEGVLDFGKVDVWMLGCVLFGMMHGSSPFEVEFARTNNNEYGSNSSSNNNSNGGGGGGMMTEGLVKIVECTNLKILREVPNPPWAANANATTDYNTTKYDGRNGRYPLAIYDFIRFMIHHDRLTRPDIQQVNQRFGMLYLDLLGERRVGYSEKRAGEDEDDDDDDDERVRDDFDSLIASRDFV
;
A
#
# COMPACT_ATOMS: atom_id res chain seq x y z
N MET A 1 -10.29 -17.73 -19.12
CA MET A 1 -8.91 -18.21 -18.84
C MET A 1 -9.01 -19.45 -17.95
N GLN A 2 -8.22 -20.49 -18.16
CA GLN A 2 -8.20 -21.63 -17.24
C GLN A 2 -6.88 -21.60 -16.46
N VAL A 3 -6.93 -21.80 -15.14
CA VAL A 3 -5.74 -21.78 -14.28
C VAL A 3 -5.64 -23.04 -13.43
N ARG A 4 -4.42 -23.56 -13.28
CA ARG A 4 -4.09 -24.63 -12.34
C ARG A 4 -3.57 -24.02 -11.04
N ILE A 5 -4.18 -24.42 -9.92
CA ILE A 5 -3.78 -24.03 -8.57
C ILE A 5 -2.41 -24.67 -8.25
N GLY A 6 -1.51 -23.86 -7.70
CA GLY A 6 -0.20 -24.23 -7.19
C GLY A 6 -0.13 -24.13 -5.67
N ASP A 7 1.04 -23.73 -5.17
CA ASP A 7 1.31 -23.68 -3.72
C ASP A 7 0.52 -22.57 -3.03
N LYS A 8 0.19 -22.78 -1.75
CA LYS A 8 -0.45 -21.75 -0.92
C LYS A 8 0.58 -20.67 -0.56
N ILE A 9 0.24 -19.41 -0.82
CA ILE A 9 1.05 -18.22 -0.54
C ILE A 9 0.69 -17.63 0.83
N ALA A 10 -0.61 -17.53 1.13
CA ALA A 10 -1.12 -16.89 2.35
C ALA A 10 -2.48 -17.47 2.78
N GLU A 11 -2.83 -17.26 4.03
CA GLU A 11 -4.10 -17.67 4.64
C GLU A 11 -4.50 -16.65 5.73
N GLY A 12 -5.78 -16.32 5.80
CA GLY A 12 -6.36 -15.49 6.84
C GLY A 12 -7.88 -15.69 6.92
N GLY A 13 -8.38 -16.14 8.07
CA GLY A 13 -9.80 -16.42 8.27
C GLY A 13 -10.33 -17.41 7.23
N PHE A 14 -11.32 -16.97 6.43
CA PHE A 14 -11.94 -17.76 5.36
C PHE A 14 -11.27 -17.60 3.99
N SER A 15 -10.20 -16.80 3.89
CA SER A 15 -9.52 -16.44 2.65
C SER A 15 -8.15 -17.14 2.55
N PHE A 16 -7.88 -17.71 1.38
CA PHE A 16 -6.64 -18.42 1.06
C PHE A 16 -6.11 -17.89 -0.27
N VAL A 17 -4.81 -17.60 -0.35
CA VAL A 17 -4.18 -17.13 -1.59
C VAL A 17 -3.22 -18.20 -2.09
N PHE A 18 -3.38 -18.61 -3.34
CA PHE A 18 -2.56 -19.63 -3.99
C PHE A 18 -1.80 -19.05 -5.19
N GLU A 19 -0.68 -19.65 -5.51
CA GLU A 19 -0.07 -19.52 -6.82
C GLU A 19 -1.02 -20.12 -7.86
N ALA A 20 -1.12 -19.50 -9.03
CA ALA A 20 -1.90 -20.01 -10.14
C ALA A 20 -1.12 -19.90 -11.45
N PHE A 21 -1.29 -20.89 -12.31
CA PHE A 21 -0.58 -20.99 -13.59
C PHE A 21 -1.59 -21.18 -14.72
N PRO A 22 -1.44 -20.51 -15.87
CA PRO A 22 -2.32 -20.74 -17.01
C PRO A 22 -2.23 -22.20 -17.45
N VAL A 23 -3.39 -22.79 -17.74
CA VAL A 23 -3.47 -24.06 -18.47
C VAL A 23 -3.27 -23.71 -19.94
N GLU A 24 -2.22 -24.23 -20.57
CA GLU A 24 -2.00 -24.05 -22.02
C GLU A 24 -3.09 -24.83 -22.77
N ASP A 25 -3.91 -24.13 -23.59
CA ASP A 25 -4.90 -24.76 -24.44
C ASP A 25 -4.20 -25.72 -25.41
N GLY A 26 -4.37 -27.02 -25.18
CA GLY A 26 -3.81 -28.06 -26.02
C GLY A 26 -4.48 -28.06 -27.40
N ILE A 27 -3.95 -27.30 -28.35
CA ILE A 27 -4.29 -27.49 -29.76
C ILE A 27 -3.53 -28.72 -30.27
N GLY A 28 -4.23 -29.86 -30.24
CA GLY A 28 -4.28 -30.80 -31.37
C GLY A 28 -3.28 -31.96 -31.39
N GLY A 29 -3.83 -33.18 -31.36
CA GLY A 29 -3.27 -34.30 -32.13
C GLY A 29 -3.05 -35.58 -31.33
N GLY A 30 -4.07 -36.45 -31.29
CA GLY A 30 -3.88 -37.83 -30.88
C GLY A 30 -2.87 -38.55 -31.77
N ARG A 31 -1.99 -39.34 -31.14
CA ARG A 31 -1.48 -40.63 -31.65
C ARG A 31 -0.84 -41.39 -30.51
N ARG A 32 -1.32 -42.63 -30.31
CA ARG A 32 -0.59 -43.69 -29.61
C ARG A 32 0.75 -43.89 -30.31
N GLU A 33 1.86 -43.92 -29.56
CA GLU A 33 2.88 -44.99 -29.58
C GLU A 33 4.16 -44.56 -28.86
N GLY A 34 4.80 -45.54 -28.20
CA GLY A 34 6.24 -45.70 -28.35
C GLY A 34 7.12 -44.96 -27.35
N SER A 35 7.50 -45.69 -26.30
CA SER A 35 8.70 -45.50 -25.50
C SER A 35 9.88 -44.88 -26.27
N ARG A 36 10.42 -43.75 -25.76
CA ARG A 36 11.84 -43.37 -25.87
C ARG A 36 12.19 -42.35 -24.79
N LYS A 37 12.98 -42.80 -23.82
CA LYS A 37 13.71 -41.96 -22.87
C LYS A 37 14.61 -41.00 -23.66
N SER A 38 14.33 -39.70 -23.60
CA SER A 38 15.26 -38.66 -24.00
C SER A 38 15.53 -37.77 -22.79
N ASN A 39 16.70 -37.96 -22.19
CA ASN A 39 17.32 -36.98 -21.31
C ASN A 39 17.41 -35.65 -22.06
N ASN A 40 16.70 -34.63 -21.60
CA ASN A 40 16.96 -33.26 -22.02
C ASN A 40 16.81 -32.33 -20.81
N ASN A 41 17.83 -32.34 -19.96
CA ASN A 41 18.07 -31.37 -18.88
C ASN A 41 18.52 -30.02 -19.45
N ASN A 42 17.70 -29.41 -20.32
CA ASN A 42 17.93 -28.05 -20.80
C ASN A 42 16.65 -27.46 -21.42
N ARG A 43 15.57 -27.37 -20.63
CA ARG A 43 14.50 -26.41 -20.93
C ARG A 43 14.86 -25.13 -20.18
N GLY A 44 15.35 -24.15 -20.92
CA GLY A 44 15.49 -22.78 -20.43
C GLY A 44 14.19 -22.38 -19.74
N HIS A 45 14.30 -21.86 -18.52
CA HIS A 45 13.19 -21.34 -17.74
C HIS A 45 12.55 -20.15 -18.48
N SER A 46 11.68 -20.42 -19.45
CA SER A 46 10.59 -19.50 -19.75
C SER A 46 9.80 -19.40 -18.45
N LEU A 47 9.99 -18.31 -17.70
CA LEU A 47 9.24 -18.02 -16.48
C LEU A 47 7.75 -18.13 -16.84
N ARG A 48 7.12 -19.24 -16.46
CA ARG A 48 5.69 -19.44 -16.68
C ARG A 48 4.98 -18.27 -16.01
N LYS A 49 4.17 -17.54 -16.79
CA LYS A 49 3.35 -16.44 -16.27
C LYS A 49 2.58 -16.96 -15.06
N LYS A 50 2.73 -16.26 -13.94
CA LYS A 50 2.21 -16.67 -12.64
C LYS A 50 1.16 -15.67 -12.18
N TYR A 51 0.16 -16.16 -11.47
CA TYR A 51 -0.95 -15.41 -10.95
C TYR A 51 -1.14 -15.70 -9.46
N ALA A 52 -1.86 -14.81 -8.78
CA ALA A 52 -2.35 -15.03 -7.43
C ALA A 52 -3.85 -15.33 -7.51
N LEU A 53 -4.27 -16.47 -6.98
CA LEU A 53 -5.67 -16.88 -6.90
C LEU A 53 -6.13 -16.80 -5.44
N LYS A 54 -6.97 -15.81 -5.13
CA LYS A 54 -7.65 -15.69 -3.84
C LYS A 54 -8.89 -16.57 -3.87
N ARG A 55 -8.97 -17.55 -2.98
CA ARG A 55 -10.14 -18.41 -2.74
C ARG A 55 -10.74 -18.03 -1.39
N ILE A 56 -12.02 -17.71 -1.38
CA ILE A 56 -12.78 -17.36 -0.19
C ILE A 56 -13.87 -18.41 -0.02
N ASN A 57 -13.89 -19.07 1.14
CA ASN A 57 -14.98 -19.98 1.48
C ASN A 57 -16.17 -19.15 1.98
N CYS A 58 -17.28 -19.19 1.26
CA CYS A 58 -18.49 -18.44 1.58
C CYS A 58 -19.43 -19.32 2.40
N SER A 59 -19.42 -19.17 3.72
CA SER A 59 -20.30 -19.92 4.64
C SER A 59 -21.69 -19.31 4.78
N ASP A 60 -21.86 -18.05 4.38
CA ASP A 60 -23.09 -17.28 4.56
C ASP A 60 -23.26 -16.26 3.42
N HIS A 61 -24.43 -15.64 3.38
CA HIS A 61 -24.78 -14.63 2.39
C HIS A 61 -23.94 -13.33 2.54
N GLU A 62 -23.47 -13.02 3.75
CA GLU A 62 -22.68 -11.80 4.01
C GLU A 62 -21.30 -11.88 3.35
N LEU A 63 -20.63 -13.04 3.41
CA LEU A 63 -19.36 -13.28 2.73
C LEU A 63 -19.50 -13.24 1.21
N ILE A 64 -20.60 -13.76 0.66
CA ILE A 64 -20.89 -13.65 -0.79
C ILE A 64 -21.06 -12.18 -1.18
N GLN A 65 -21.82 -11.41 -0.39
CA GLN A 65 -22.04 -10.00 -0.63
C GLN A 65 -20.74 -9.19 -0.51
N SER A 66 -19.89 -9.51 0.47
CA SER A 66 -18.56 -8.92 0.63
C SER A 66 -17.66 -9.20 -0.58
N CYS A 67 -17.64 -10.44 -1.08
CA CYS A 67 -16.91 -10.79 -2.31
C CYS A 67 -17.43 -10.02 -3.54
N ARG A 68 -18.76 -9.90 -3.68
CA ARG A 68 -19.39 -9.13 -4.77
C ARG A 68 -19.05 -7.65 -4.66
N HIS A 69 -19.04 -7.10 -3.44
CA HIS A 69 -18.68 -5.72 -3.16
C HIS A 69 -17.21 -5.44 -3.53
N GLU A 70 -16.26 -6.27 -3.06
CA GLU A 70 -14.84 -6.14 -3.40
C GLU A 70 -14.61 -6.20 -4.93
N ALA A 71 -15.26 -7.15 -5.62
CA ALA A 71 -15.19 -7.23 -7.07
C ALA A 71 -15.82 -6.01 -7.78
N GLY A 72 -16.92 -5.48 -7.23
CA GLY A 72 -17.55 -4.25 -7.70
C GLY A 72 -16.62 -3.05 -7.59
N VAL A 73 -15.88 -2.93 -6.48
CA VAL A 73 -14.84 -1.89 -6.32
C VAL A 73 -13.78 -2.02 -7.40
N HIS A 74 -13.18 -3.20 -7.59
CA HIS A 74 -12.17 -3.41 -8.63
C HIS A 74 -12.63 -2.98 -10.03
N ARG A 75 -13.92 -3.19 -10.36
CA ARG A 75 -14.50 -2.79 -11.66
C ARG A 75 -14.72 -1.29 -11.80
N SER A 76 -14.94 -0.59 -10.69
CA SER A 76 -15.10 0.88 -10.68
C SER A 76 -13.77 1.63 -10.77
N LEU A 77 -12.65 0.96 -10.46
CA LEU A 77 -11.32 1.54 -10.57
C LEU A 77 -10.93 1.76 -12.04
N PRO A 78 -10.09 2.77 -12.34
CA PRO A 78 -9.56 2.96 -13.68
C PRO A 78 -8.82 1.71 -14.17
N GLN A 79 -9.22 1.23 -15.36
CA GLN A 79 -8.57 0.06 -15.97
C GLN A 79 -7.10 0.35 -16.26
N ASN A 80 -6.26 -0.67 -16.10
CA ASN A 80 -4.81 -0.62 -16.37
C ASN A 80 -4.03 0.47 -15.61
N HIS A 81 -4.56 0.98 -14.49
CA HIS A 81 -3.81 1.94 -13.68
C HIS A 81 -2.55 1.28 -13.08
N PRO A 82 -1.34 1.84 -13.26
CA PRO A 82 -0.08 1.19 -12.91
C PRO A 82 0.13 1.00 -11.40
N HIS A 83 -0.67 1.69 -10.58
CA HIS A 83 -0.59 1.65 -9.12
C HIS A 83 -1.82 1.04 -8.43
N LEU A 84 -2.75 0.43 -9.18
CA LEU A 84 -3.92 -0.24 -8.62
C LEU A 84 -3.97 -1.71 -9.08
N MET A 85 -4.24 -2.63 -8.16
CA MET A 85 -4.35 -4.05 -8.48
C MET A 85 -5.55 -4.34 -9.39
N GLU A 86 -5.29 -4.92 -10.55
CA GLU A 86 -6.35 -5.36 -11.48
C GLU A 86 -6.93 -6.71 -11.08
N LEU A 87 -8.26 -6.81 -11.04
CA LEU A 87 -8.98 -8.08 -10.96
C LEU A 87 -9.10 -8.71 -12.35
N LEU A 88 -8.34 -9.77 -12.59
CA LEU A 88 -8.29 -10.44 -13.91
C LEU A 88 -9.46 -11.39 -14.14
N GLY A 89 -10.06 -11.91 -13.06
CA GLY A 89 -11.18 -12.84 -13.14
C GLY A 89 -11.88 -13.02 -11.80
N LEU A 90 -13.18 -13.31 -11.87
CA LEU A 90 -14.03 -13.64 -10.73
C LEU A 90 -14.84 -14.90 -11.05
N LYS A 91 -14.93 -15.86 -10.13
CA LYS A 91 -15.76 -17.08 -10.27
C LYS A 91 -16.41 -17.41 -8.95
N PHE A 92 -17.71 -17.61 -8.93
CA PHE A 92 -18.42 -18.20 -7.79
C PHE A 92 -18.75 -19.67 -8.11
N GLU A 93 -18.48 -20.57 -7.16
CA GLU A 93 -18.65 -22.01 -7.34
C GLU A 93 -19.49 -22.61 -6.20
N CYS A 94 -20.36 -23.56 -6.57
CA CYS A 94 -21.17 -24.35 -5.65
C CYS A 94 -20.56 -25.76 -5.60
N TYR A 95 -20.29 -26.31 -4.41
CA TYR A 95 -19.84 -27.71 -4.29
C TYR A 95 -20.95 -28.70 -4.63
N ASP A 96 -22.19 -28.28 -4.43
CA ASP A 96 -23.35 -29.14 -4.56
C ASP A 96 -23.99 -28.96 -5.94
N ASN A 97 -23.88 -30.00 -6.77
CA ASN A 97 -24.77 -30.24 -7.91
C ASN A 97 -26.20 -30.60 -7.42
N ILE A 98 -26.70 -29.97 -6.35
CA ILE A 98 -28.09 -30.11 -5.97
C ILE A 98 -28.87 -29.26 -6.96
N LYS A 99 -29.36 -29.93 -8.02
CA LYS A 99 -30.50 -29.45 -8.79
C LYS A 99 -31.62 -29.21 -7.79
N TYR A 100 -31.82 -27.97 -7.36
CA TYR A 100 -33.10 -27.60 -6.79
C TYR A 100 -34.11 -27.79 -7.91
N SER A 101 -34.86 -28.89 -7.83
CA SER A 101 -36.07 -29.04 -8.60
C SER A 101 -36.96 -27.88 -8.21
N SER A 102 -37.11 -26.92 -9.12
CA SER A 102 -38.07 -25.83 -9.09
C SER A 102 -39.42 -26.36 -8.59
N LEU A 103 -39.74 -26.12 -7.32
CA LEU A 103 -41.09 -26.19 -6.83
C LEU A 103 -41.78 -24.91 -7.31
N GLU A 104 -42.79 -25.10 -8.15
CA GLU A 104 -43.61 -24.05 -8.74
C GLU A 104 -44.12 -23.08 -7.65
N GLY A 105 -43.62 -21.85 -7.70
CA GLY A 105 -44.05 -20.77 -6.82
C GLY A 105 -43.09 -19.60 -6.91
N GLY A 106 -43.47 -18.55 -7.63
CA GLY A 106 -42.62 -17.42 -7.99
C GLY A 106 -41.83 -16.82 -6.82
N GLY A 107 -40.51 -17.03 -6.87
CA GLY A 107 -39.47 -16.41 -6.07
C GLY A 107 -38.14 -16.82 -6.69
N GLY A 108 -37.29 -15.87 -7.06
CA GLY A 108 -36.09 -16.14 -7.87
C GLY A 108 -35.20 -17.24 -7.29
N GLU A 109 -34.68 -18.12 -8.14
CA GLU A 109 -33.73 -19.17 -7.74
C GLU A 109 -32.46 -18.53 -7.16
N HIS A 110 -32.33 -18.52 -5.83
CA HIS A 110 -31.09 -18.15 -5.18
C HIS A 110 -30.10 -19.33 -5.30
N LYS A 111 -29.19 -19.26 -6.28
CA LYS A 111 -28.03 -20.17 -6.33
C LYS A 111 -27.14 -19.93 -5.11
N GLU A 112 -26.96 -20.96 -4.29
CA GLU A 112 -26.16 -20.90 -3.07
C GLU A 112 -24.69 -21.18 -3.41
N TYR A 113 -23.87 -20.12 -3.48
CA TYR A 113 -22.44 -20.22 -3.77
C TYR A 113 -21.64 -20.44 -2.49
N ASN A 114 -20.81 -21.48 -2.47
CA ASN A 114 -20.01 -21.83 -1.29
C ASN A 114 -18.55 -21.39 -1.40
N VAL A 115 -18.11 -20.97 -2.59
CA VAL A 115 -16.73 -20.51 -2.83
C VAL A 115 -16.72 -19.34 -3.80
N CYS A 116 -15.89 -18.35 -3.52
CA CYS A 116 -15.52 -17.28 -4.44
C CYS A 116 -14.03 -17.39 -4.80
N TYR A 117 -13.70 -17.26 -6.08
CA TYR A 117 -12.34 -17.16 -6.58
C TYR A 117 -12.12 -15.82 -7.26
N MET A 118 -11.02 -15.15 -6.93
CA MET A 118 -10.56 -13.93 -7.56
C MET A 118 -9.12 -14.12 -8.07
N LEU A 119 -8.88 -13.79 -9.34
CA LEU A 119 -7.59 -13.94 -9.99
C LEU A 119 -6.90 -12.59 -10.16
N PHE A 120 -5.63 -12.51 -9.75
CA PHE A 120 -4.82 -11.30 -9.77
C PHE A 120 -3.45 -11.55 -10.43
N PRO A 121 -2.76 -10.51 -10.94
CA PRO A 121 -1.34 -10.57 -11.24
C PRO A 121 -0.53 -11.03 -10.02
N TYR A 122 0.46 -11.89 -10.23
CA TYR A 122 1.35 -12.32 -9.14
C TYR A 122 2.47 -11.30 -8.92
N ILE A 123 2.48 -10.66 -7.74
CA ILE A 123 3.57 -9.79 -7.29
C ILE A 123 4.06 -10.32 -5.93
N PRO A 124 5.29 -10.85 -5.83
CA PRO A 124 5.72 -11.63 -4.67
C PRO A 124 6.13 -10.80 -3.44
N THR A 125 6.34 -9.50 -3.60
CA THR A 125 6.94 -8.65 -2.57
C THR A 125 6.00 -7.49 -2.24
N SER A 126 5.58 -7.41 -0.98
CA SER A 126 4.94 -6.21 -0.42
C SER A 126 5.97 -5.20 0.08
N LEU A 127 5.56 -3.95 0.25
CA LEU A 127 6.36 -2.89 0.84
C LEU A 127 6.80 -3.27 2.27
N ARG A 128 5.89 -3.88 3.06
CA ARG A 128 6.25 -4.50 4.34
C ARG A 128 7.39 -5.51 4.20
N ARG A 129 7.30 -6.43 3.23
CA ARG A 129 8.34 -7.46 3.01
C ARG A 129 9.69 -6.83 2.63
N GLU A 130 9.69 -5.81 1.78
CA GLU A 130 10.90 -5.07 1.40
C GLU A 130 11.53 -4.36 2.61
N ILE A 131 10.71 -3.71 3.45
CA ILE A 131 11.14 -3.08 4.71
C ILE A 131 11.83 -4.10 5.64
N THR A 132 11.23 -5.29 5.79
CA THR A 132 11.81 -6.39 6.58
C THR A 132 13.14 -6.85 5.97
N GLN A 133 13.22 -7.05 4.65
CA GLN A 133 14.46 -7.45 3.97
C GLN A 133 15.56 -6.39 4.04
N ARG A 134 15.20 -5.12 4.18
CA ARG A 134 16.12 -4.01 4.40
C ARG A 134 16.51 -3.83 5.87
N ASN A 135 16.01 -4.67 6.78
CA ASN A 135 16.30 -4.65 8.22
C ASN A 135 16.02 -3.29 8.88
N LEU A 136 14.95 -2.57 8.48
CA LEU A 136 14.68 -1.24 9.05
C LEU A 136 14.29 -1.31 10.53
N LEU A 137 13.62 -2.39 10.93
CA LEU A 137 13.21 -2.67 12.30
C LEU A 137 14.23 -3.61 12.95
N LEU A 138 14.79 -3.20 14.09
CA LEU A 138 15.69 -4.02 14.89
C LEU A 138 14.97 -4.41 16.19
N ASP A 139 14.70 -5.69 16.39
CA ASP A 139 14.22 -6.24 17.66
C ASP A 139 15.36 -7.01 18.33
N VAL A 140 16.18 -6.31 19.13
CA VAL A 140 17.40 -6.88 19.72
C VAL A 140 17.96 -6.09 20.88
N ASN A 141 18.61 -6.81 21.80
CA ASN A 141 19.40 -6.27 22.91
C ASN A 141 20.60 -5.42 22.41
N GLU A 142 21.02 -4.44 23.21
CA GLU A 142 22.02 -3.40 22.88
C GLU A 142 23.32 -3.92 22.21
N ARG A 143 23.84 -5.08 22.63
CA ARG A 143 25.11 -5.64 22.07
C ARG A 143 24.99 -6.12 20.63
N GLN A 144 23.82 -6.61 20.20
CA GLN A 144 23.59 -7.04 18.81
C GLN A 144 23.16 -5.87 17.91
N GLN A 145 22.69 -4.78 18.51
CA GLN A 145 22.17 -3.60 17.81
C GLN A 145 23.21 -2.95 16.89
N GLN A 146 24.50 -2.90 17.27
CA GLN A 146 25.54 -2.28 16.43
C GLN A 146 25.88 -3.13 15.19
N GLN A 147 25.96 -4.45 15.33
CA GLN A 147 26.20 -5.34 14.19
C GLN A 147 25.03 -5.31 13.21
N LEU A 148 23.81 -5.30 13.73
CA LEU A 148 22.59 -5.25 12.93
C LEU A 148 22.35 -3.84 12.33
N TYR A 149 22.77 -2.77 13.02
CA TYR A 149 22.75 -1.41 12.46
C TYR A 149 23.52 -1.33 11.14
N ASN A 150 24.71 -1.94 11.09
CA ASN A 150 25.52 -1.98 9.87
C ASN A 150 24.91 -2.82 8.74
N GLN A 151 23.88 -3.63 9.03
CA GLN A 151 23.16 -4.43 8.04
C GLN A 151 21.86 -3.77 7.56
N ARG A 152 21.49 -2.62 8.15
CA ARG A 152 20.33 -1.84 7.71
C ARG A 152 20.59 -1.29 6.32
N ARG A 153 19.54 -1.29 5.50
CA ARG A 153 19.55 -0.67 4.17
C ARG A 153 18.35 0.26 4.03
N PRO A 154 18.28 1.38 4.78
CA PRO A 154 17.20 2.35 4.67
C PRO A 154 16.96 2.78 3.23
N PHE A 155 15.72 3.17 2.91
CA PHE A 155 15.44 3.78 1.62
C PHE A 155 16.11 5.16 1.55
N SER A 156 16.65 5.50 0.39
CA SER A 156 17.04 6.88 0.12
C SER A 156 15.81 7.79 0.02
N THR A 157 15.98 9.08 0.25
CA THR A 157 14.94 10.10 0.05
C THR A 157 14.28 9.97 -1.32
N ARG A 158 15.07 9.74 -2.39
CA ARG A 158 14.54 9.56 -3.74
C ARG A 158 13.65 8.32 -3.86
N GLU A 159 14.07 7.18 -3.31
CA GLU A 159 13.25 5.96 -3.31
C GLU A 159 11.94 6.16 -2.54
N VAL A 160 12.00 6.83 -1.38
CA VAL A 160 10.80 7.12 -0.57
C VAL A 160 9.82 8.00 -1.36
N LEU A 161 10.31 9.09 -1.96
CA LEU A 161 9.45 10.01 -2.73
C LEU A 161 8.88 9.33 -4.00
N GLN A 162 9.66 8.52 -4.71
CA GLN A 162 9.16 7.83 -5.90
C GLN A 162 8.09 6.78 -5.57
N LEU A 163 8.32 5.96 -4.54
CA LEU A 163 7.35 4.97 -4.08
C LEU A 163 6.09 5.64 -3.52
N PHE A 164 6.23 6.66 -2.67
CA PHE A 164 5.08 7.39 -2.15
C PHE A 164 4.30 8.08 -3.27
N GLY A 165 5.00 8.65 -4.26
CA GLY A 165 4.37 9.26 -5.43
C GLY A 165 3.48 8.28 -6.21
N GLY A 166 3.90 7.04 -6.42
CA GLY A 166 3.05 6.04 -7.09
C GLY A 166 1.84 5.62 -6.25
N ILE A 167 2.02 5.47 -4.93
CA ILE A 167 0.91 5.20 -4.00
C ILE A 167 -0.10 6.35 -4.05
N LEU A 168 0.38 7.59 -4.01
CA LEU A 168 -0.44 8.80 -4.08
C LEU A 168 -1.22 8.89 -5.39
N ASP A 169 -0.61 8.55 -6.53
CA ASP A 169 -1.30 8.48 -7.82
C ASP A 169 -2.45 7.46 -7.80
N GLY A 170 -2.23 6.29 -7.20
CA GLY A 170 -3.27 5.26 -7.02
C GLY A 170 -4.45 5.76 -6.18
N VAL A 171 -4.19 6.36 -5.00
CA VAL A 171 -5.26 6.90 -4.15
C VAL A 171 -5.98 8.07 -4.81
N LEU A 172 -5.24 8.96 -5.47
CA LEU A 172 -5.82 10.08 -6.22
C LEU A 172 -6.79 9.58 -7.29
N ALA A 173 -6.44 8.52 -8.02
CA ALA A 173 -7.30 7.90 -9.01
C ALA A 173 -8.56 7.25 -8.38
N MET A 174 -8.43 6.58 -7.23
CA MET A 174 -9.57 6.05 -6.48
C MET A 174 -10.56 7.16 -6.07
N HIS A 175 -10.05 8.27 -5.54
CA HIS A 175 -10.87 9.37 -5.04
C HIS A 175 -11.50 10.19 -6.18
N THR A 176 -10.71 10.54 -7.19
CA THR A 176 -11.17 11.48 -8.23
C THR A 176 -11.93 10.81 -9.36
N VAL A 177 -11.55 9.59 -9.75
CA VAL A 177 -12.17 8.89 -10.88
C VAL A 177 -13.25 7.91 -10.41
N ALA A 178 -12.96 7.12 -9.37
CA ALA A 178 -13.90 6.11 -8.87
C ALA A 178 -14.81 6.62 -7.74
N SER A 179 -14.53 7.80 -7.17
CA SER A 179 -15.25 8.35 -6.00
C SER A 179 -15.33 7.37 -4.82
N ILE A 180 -14.26 6.61 -4.60
CA ILE A 180 -14.15 5.56 -3.57
C ILE A 180 -12.92 5.82 -2.70
N SER A 181 -13.07 5.55 -1.40
CA SER A 181 -11.98 5.49 -0.41
C SER A 181 -11.50 4.04 -0.22
N HIS A 182 -10.21 3.86 0.07
CA HIS A 182 -9.61 2.55 0.31
C HIS A 182 -9.86 2.04 1.74
N ARG A 183 -9.74 2.91 2.74
CA ARG A 183 -9.99 2.68 4.18
C ARG A 183 -9.05 1.71 4.91
N ASP A 184 -8.05 1.12 4.27
CA ASP A 184 -7.03 0.28 4.95
C ASP A 184 -5.67 0.38 4.23
N ILE A 185 -5.23 1.60 3.96
CA ILE A 185 -3.92 1.87 3.37
C ILE A 185 -2.84 1.63 4.44
N LYS A 186 -1.95 0.67 4.16
CA LYS A 186 -0.86 0.26 5.05
C LYS A 186 0.28 -0.39 4.28
N LEU A 187 1.42 -0.61 4.94
CA LEU A 187 2.63 -1.17 4.31
C LEU A 187 2.40 -2.58 3.73
N GLU A 188 1.47 -3.34 4.30
CA GLU A 188 1.11 -4.69 3.88
C GLU A 188 0.30 -4.69 2.57
N ASN A 189 -0.52 -3.65 2.35
CA ASN A 189 -1.45 -3.53 1.22
C ASN A 189 -0.85 -2.77 0.02
N VAL A 190 0.48 -2.63 -0.01
CA VAL A 190 1.24 -2.09 -1.15
C VAL A 190 2.19 -3.16 -1.65
N LEU A 191 2.01 -3.61 -2.89
CA LEU A 191 2.89 -4.54 -3.58
C LEU A 191 3.94 -3.79 -4.40
N LEU A 192 5.11 -4.39 -4.59
CA LEU A 192 6.23 -3.81 -5.32
C LEU A 192 6.52 -4.63 -6.57
N GLN A 193 6.02 -4.17 -7.72
CA GLN A 193 6.31 -4.77 -9.01
C GLN A 193 7.68 -4.28 -9.51
N SER A 194 8.56 -5.18 -9.91
CA SER A 194 9.88 -4.79 -10.43
C SER A 194 9.76 -4.04 -11.75
N THR A 195 10.34 -2.85 -11.82
CA THR A 195 10.47 -2.02 -13.04
C THR A 195 11.71 -2.45 -13.81
N ALA A 196 11.78 -3.71 -14.25
CA ALA A 196 12.79 -4.07 -15.23
C ALA A 196 12.42 -3.39 -16.56
N VAL A 197 12.94 -2.18 -16.78
CA VAL A 197 12.84 -1.45 -18.04
C VAL A 197 13.56 -2.27 -19.13
N GLY A 198 12.81 -2.76 -20.11
CA GLY A 198 13.33 -3.07 -21.45
C GLY A 198 13.46 -4.55 -21.83
N ARG A 199 12.53 -4.96 -22.71
CA ARG A 199 12.78 -5.74 -23.94
C ARG A 199 13.88 -6.81 -23.87
N SER A 200 13.45 -8.07 -23.83
CA SER A 200 14.18 -9.18 -24.45
C SER A 200 14.25 -8.98 -25.98
N THR A 201 15.02 -7.99 -26.45
CA THR A 201 15.65 -8.11 -27.77
C THR A 201 16.89 -8.95 -27.56
N GLY A 202 16.87 -10.18 -28.10
CA GLY A 202 18.01 -11.07 -28.09
C GLY A 202 19.26 -10.35 -28.60
N GLY A 203 20.30 -10.35 -27.77
CA GLY A 203 21.60 -9.77 -28.06
C GLY A 203 22.60 -10.40 -27.11
N ASP A 204 23.32 -11.37 -27.63
CA ASP A 204 24.38 -12.14 -27.01
C ASP A 204 25.52 -11.21 -26.50
N GLY A 205 26.10 -11.50 -25.34
CA GLY A 205 27.31 -10.80 -24.88
C GLY A 205 27.47 -10.70 -23.36
N GLY A 206 28.27 -11.58 -22.78
CA GLY A 206 28.65 -11.51 -21.37
C GLY A 206 29.49 -10.28 -21.01
N GLY A 207 29.32 -9.78 -19.79
CA GLY A 207 30.14 -8.69 -19.25
C GLY A 207 30.01 -8.58 -17.73
N ARG A 208 31.11 -8.86 -17.04
CA ARG A 208 31.33 -8.54 -15.62
C ARG A 208 31.37 -7.01 -15.42
N GLY A 209 30.55 -6.52 -14.48
CA GLY A 209 30.79 -5.34 -13.63
C GLY A 209 30.76 -3.94 -14.29
N SER A 210 29.99 -3.02 -13.69
CA SER A 210 30.43 -1.62 -13.59
C SER A 210 29.68 -0.89 -12.46
N TYR A 211 30.44 -0.46 -11.46
CA TYR A 211 30.05 0.62 -10.55
C TYR A 211 30.33 1.94 -11.27
N GLY A 212 29.30 2.79 -11.39
CA GLY A 212 29.43 4.19 -11.80
C GLY A 212 28.66 4.52 -13.07
N ASP A 213 27.53 5.20 -12.95
CA ASP A 213 27.42 6.61 -13.37
C ASP A 213 26.14 7.21 -12.78
N GLY A 214 26.22 8.48 -12.38
CA GLY A 214 25.11 9.23 -11.84
C GLY A 214 24.09 9.58 -12.92
N ASN A 215 22.88 9.91 -12.47
CA ASN A 215 21.90 10.68 -13.23
C ASN A 215 20.94 9.93 -14.16
N GLN A 216 20.39 8.78 -13.73
CA GLN A 216 19.00 8.37 -14.01
C GLN A 216 18.66 7.07 -13.25
N THR A 217 18.45 7.15 -11.94
CA THR A 217 17.95 6.00 -11.17
C THR A 217 16.44 6.09 -11.06
N SER A 218 15.72 5.55 -12.04
CA SER A 218 14.31 5.24 -11.91
C SER A 218 14.10 4.33 -10.69
N CYS A 219 12.98 4.49 -9.98
CA CYS A 219 12.64 3.57 -8.90
C CYS A 219 12.65 2.14 -9.44
N LYS A 220 13.29 1.20 -8.72
CA LYS A 220 13.36 -0.22 -9.09
C LYS A 220 12.01 -0.95 -8.98
N HIS A 221 11.01 -0.26 -8.45
CA HIS A 221 9.70 -0.82 -8.19
C HIS A 221 8.59 0.17 -8.52
N THR A 222 7.50 -0.36 -9.07
CA THR A 222 6.21 0.29 -9.18
C THR A 222 5.36 -0.17 -7.99
N PRO A 223 4.93 0.74 -7.10
CA PRO A 223 4.04 0.41 -6.00
C PRO A 223 2.62 0.17 -6.53
N ILE A 224 1.94 -0.87 -6.04
CA ILE A 224 0.58 -1.25 -6.44
C ILE A 224 -0.26 -1.44 -5.20
N LEU A 225 -1.31 -0.63 -5.05
CA LEU A 225 -2.32 -0.81 -3.99
C LEU A 225 -3.15 -2.06 -4.25
N MET A 226 -3.42 -2.81 -3.18
CA MET A 226 -4.24 -4.03 -3.20
C MET A 226 -5.17 -4.06 -1.99
N ASP A 227 -6.02 -5.09 -1.95
CA ASP A 227 -6.95 -5.35 -0.84
C ASP A 227 -8.03 -4.27 -0.67
N PHE A 228 -8.98 -4.25 -1.62
CA PHE A 228 -10.10 -3.32 -1.63
C PHE A 228 -11.33 -3.85 -0.89
N GLY A 229 -11.19 -4.88 -0.04
CA GLY A 229 -12.30 -5.46 0.70
C GLY A 229 -12.98 -4.48 1.66
N SER A 230 -12.25 -3.47 2.15
CA SER A 230 -12.77 -2.42 3.03
C SER A 230 -13.17 -1.14 2.31
N ALA A 231 -12.92 -1.07 1.00
CA ALA A 231 -13.13 0.14 0.22
C ALA A 231 -14.63 0.47 0.09
N GLY A 232 -14.96 1.74 -0.04
CA GLY A 232 -16.34 2.19 -0.17
C GLY A 232 -16.48 3.68 -0.46
N PRO A 233 -17.70 4.23 -0.43
CA PRO A 233 -17.96 5.63 -0.78
C PRO A 233 -17.06 6.62 -0.02
N LEU A 234 -16.68 7.73 -0.66
CA LEU A 234 -15.86 8.78 -0.03
C LEU A 234 -16.51 9.43 1.18
N THR A 235 -17.84 9.44 1.26
CA THR A 235 -18.57 10.10 2.34
C THR A 235 -19.58 9.18 3.00
N ALA A 236 -19.84 9.42 4.29
CA ALA A 236 -20.96 8.85 5.02
C ALA A 236 -21.63 9.89 5.91
N ASN A 237 -22.95 9.90 5.93
CA ASN A 237 -23.71 10.81 6.78
C ASN A 237 -23.72 10.32 8.23
N LEU A 238 -23.61 11.26 9.16
CA LEU A 238 -23.63 11.05 10.61
C LEU A 238 -24.96 11.53 11.20
N ASN A 239 -26.07 11.04 10.64
CA ASN A 239 -27.42 11.49 10.99
C ASN A 239 -27.98 10.83 12.25
N SER A 240 -27.45 9.67 12.64
CA SER A 240 -27.91 8.95 13.82
C SER A 240 -26.77 8.34 14.62
N ARG A 241 -27.03 8.12 15.92
CA ARG A 241 -26.10 7.39 16.80
C ARG A 241 -25.84 5.97 16.28
N GLN A 242 -26.83 5.31 15.70
CA GLN A 242 -26.67 3.96 15.14
C GLN A 242 -25.68 3.95 13.97
N GLN A 243 -25.79 4.91 13.03
CA GLN A 243 -24.85 5.03 11.92
C GLN A 243 -23.41 5.24 12.40
N VAL A 244 -23.23 6.11 13.40
CA VAL A 244 -21.93 6.33 14.04
C VAL A 244 -21.37 5.02 14.62
N LEU A 245 -22.17 4.27 15.39
CA LEU A 245 -21.72 3.00 15.98
C LEU A 245 -21.33 1.98 14.90
N THR A 246 -22.14 1.84 13.84
CA THR A 246 -21.83 0.95 12.72
C THR A 246 -20.52 1.34 12.02
N ILE A 247 -20.23 2.64 11.83
CA ILE A 247 -18.96 3.09 11.26
C ILE A 247 -17.78 2.70 12.16
N ILE A 248 -17.91 2.91 13.47
CA ILE A 248 -16.85 2.58 14.44
C ILE A 248 -16.62 1.06 14.51
N GLU A 249 -17.68 0.26 14.52
CA GLU A 249 -17.60 -1.21 14.52
C GLU A 249 -16.96 -1.74 13.24
N ASN A 250 -17.37 -1.22 12.08
CA ASN A 250 -16.75 -1.56 10.79
C ASN A 250 -15.28 -1.16 10.77
N ALA A 251 -14.94 0.03 11.28
CA ALA A 251 -13.54 0.45 11.37
C ALA A 251 -12.74 -0.47 12.30
N ALA A 252 -13.32 -0.89 13.43
CA ALA A 252 -12.72 -1.80 14.38
C ALA A 252 -12.32 -3.14 13.75
N GLN A 253 -13.17 -3.67 12.86
CA GLN A 253 -12.99 -4.96 12.19
C GLN A 253 -12.07 -4.89 10.96
N HIS A 254 -12.15 -3.80 10.19
CA HIS A 254 -11.58 -3.74 8.84
C HIS A 254 -10.40 -2.81 8.66
N THR A 255 -10.08 -1.97 9.65
CA THR A 255 -8.95 -1.05 9.56
C THR A 255 -7.88 -1.39 10.58
N THR A 256 -6.61 -1.29 10.19
CA THR A 256 -5.51 -1.61 11.11
C THR A 256 -5.34 -0.51 12.16
N MET A 257 -5.40 -0.85 13.45
CA MET A 257 -5.41 0.13 14.56
C MET A 257 -4.28 1.16 14.48
N SER A 258 -3.07 0.75 14.11
CA SER A 258 -1.90 1.64 14.00
C SER A 258 -1.91 2.56 12.78
N TYR A 259 -2.86 2.41 11.87
CA TYR A 259 -3.11 3.30 10.72
C TYR A 259 -4.47 3.99 10.83
N ARG A 260 -5.29 3.61 11.81
CA ARG A 260 -6.64 4.15 12.00
C ARG A 260 -6.57 5.58 12.55
N PRO A 261 -7.25 6.55 11.93
CA PRO A 261 -7.29 7.92 12.44
C PRO A 261 -8.20 8.06 13.68
N PRO A 262 -8.00 9.10 14.50
CA PRO A 262 -8.67 9.26 15.80
C PRO A 262 -10.20 9.30 15.69
N GLU A 263 -10.76 9.84 14.60
CA GLU A 263 -12.21 9.94 14.41
C GLU A 263 -12.90 8.57 14.22
N LEU A 264 -12.15 7.52 13.88
CA LEU A 264 -12.68 6.15 13.75
C LEU A 264 -12.58 5.34 15.06
N PHE A 265 -12.26 5.99 16.19
CA PHE A 265 -12.36 5.40 17.52
C PHE A 265 -13.64 5.85 18.23
N GLU A 266 -14.03 5.08 19.25
CA GLU A 266 -15.18 5.44 20.07
C GLU A 266 -15.03 6.86 20.65
N GLY A 267 -16.04 7.70 20.39
CA GLY A 267 -16.05 9.11 20.80
C GLY A 267 -15.35 10.08 19.84
N GLY A 268 -14.70 9.60 18.79
CA GLY A 268 -14.00 10.40 17.78
C GLY A 268 -14.91 11.11 16.76
N ILE A 269 -16.11 10.57 16.54
CA ILE A 269 -17.20 11.21 15.79
C ILE A 269 -18.50 11.22 16.60
N ARG A 270 -19.36 12.18 16.31
CA ARG A 270 -20.70 12.32 16.91
C ARG A 270 -21.71 12.54 15.80
N HIS A 271 -22.95 12.14 16.04
CA HIS A 271 -24.03 12.43 15.12
C HIS A 271 -24.41 13.92 15.24
N ALA A 272 -24.81 14.53 14.12
CA ALA A 272 -25.26 15.92 14.12
C ALA A 272 -26.55 16.03 14.97
N THR A 273 -26.51 16.86 16.01
CA THR A 273 -27.72 17.27 16.75
C THR A 273 -28.17 18.63 16.23
N SER A 274 -29.44 18.74 15.83
CA SER A 274 -30.07 19.89 15.17
C SER A 274 -30.17 21.18 16.00
N THR A 275 -29.28 21.39 16.97
CA THR A 275 -29.44 22.40 18.04
C THR A 275 -28.53 23.61 17.91
N PHE A 276 -27.67 23.69 16.90
CA PHE A 276 -26.81 24.87 16.68
C PHE A 276 -27.00 25.43 15.27
N ASN A 277 -27.39 26.70 15.18
CA ASN A 277 -27.39 27.46 13.94
C ASN A 277 -25.95 27.93 13.67
N SER A 278 -25.15 27.09 13.01
CA SER A 278 -23.82 27.47 12.51
C SER A 278 -23.64 26.87 11.11
N SER A 279 -23.09 27.65 10.19
CA SER A 279 -22.70 27.20 8.85
C SER A 279 -21.64 26.08 8.85
N SER A 280 -21.08 25.73 10.02
CA SER A 280 -20.18 24.58 10.22
C SER A 280 -20.89 23.25 10.48
N VAL A 281 -22.22 23.23 10.60
CA VAL A 281 -22.99 22.02 10.94
C VAL A 281 -23.04 21.01 9.79
N GLU A 282 -22.96 21.48 8.54
CA GLU A 282 -22.99 20.59 7.36
C GLU A 282 -21.73 19.71 7.27
N GLU A 283 -20.55 20.27 7.56
CA GLU A 283 -19.28 19.52 7.54
C GLU A 283 -19.14 18.57 8.75
N GLU A 284 -19.68 18.93 9.91
CA GLU A 284 -19.69 18.03 11.07
C GLU A 284 -20.59 16.80 10.85
N GLY A 285 -21.68 16.96 10.10
CA GLY A 285 -22.65 15.91 9.81
C GLY A 285 -22.19 14.86 8.79
N VAL A 286 -21.03 15.04 8.17
CA VAL A 286 -20.49 14.11 7.16
C VAL A 286 -19.11 13.62 7.59
N LEU A 287 -18.86 12.31 7.44
CA LEU A 287 -17.53 11.72 7.54
C LEU A 287 -16.93 11.58 6.14
N ASP A 288 -15.80 12.24 5.93
CA ASP A 288 -14.99 12.14 4.72
C ASP A 288 -13.94 11.02 4.88
N PHE A 289 -14.18 9.88 4.25
CA PHE A 289 -13.24 8.77 4.19
C PHE A 289 -12.05 9.03 3.26
N GLY A 290 -12.13 10.00 2.36
CA GLY A 290 -10.96 10.47 1.62
C GLY A 290 -9.91 11.08 2.56
N LYS A 291 -10.35 11.83 3.58
CA LYS A 291 -9.46 12.34 4.64
C LYS A 291 -8.98 11.25 5.61
N VAL A 292 -9.72 10.15 5.76
CA VAL A 292 -9.25 8.94 6.47
C VAL A 292 -8.06 8.33 5.72
N ASP A 293 -8.16 8.16 4.41
CA ASP A 293 -7.06 7.66 3.57
C ASP A 293 -5.83 8.57 3.62
N VAL A 294 -6.01 9.90 3.69
CA VAL A 294 -4.91 10.88 3.84
C VAL A 294 -4.10 10.65 5.12
N TRP A 295 -4.77 10.38 6.25
CA TRP A 295 -4.07 10.03 7.49
C TRP A 295 -3.21 8.77 7.32
N MET A 296 -3.79 7.73 6.71
CA MET A 296 -3.13 6.46 6.45
C MET A 296 -1.93 6.62 5.50
N LEU A 297 -2.01 7.50 4.49
CA LEU A 297 -0.88 7.86 3.62
C LEU A 297 0.28 8.47 4.42
N GLY A 298 -0.01 9.35 5.39
CA GLY A 298 1.00 9.87 6.30
C GLY A 298 1.69 8.78 7.12
N CYS A 299 0.93 7.82 7.63
CA CYS A 299 1.46 6.65 8.34
C CYS A 299 2.35 5.78 7.44
N VAL A 300 1.94 5.53 6.20
CA VAL A 300 2.73 4.77 5.21
C VAL A 300 4.03 5.49 4.87
N LEU A 301 4.01 6.81 4.63
CA LEU A 301 5.21 7.59 4.34
C LEU A 301 6.22 7.51 5.49
N PHE A 302 5.76 7.67 6.72
CA PHE A 302 6.61 7.48 7.90
C PHE A 302 7.13 6.03 7.99
N GLY A 303 6.27 5.05 7.73
CA GLY A 303 6.60 3.63 7.73
C GLY A 303 7.65 3.24 6.69
N MET A 304 7.69 3.90 5.52
CA MET A 304 8.75 3.72 4.54
C MET A 304 10.11 4.21 5.05
N MET A 305 10.12 5.26 5.88
CA MET A 305 11.34 5.83 6.43
C MET A 305 11.90 5.01 7.59
N HIS A 306 11.03 4.56 8.51
CA HIS A 306 11.42 3.97 9.80
C HIS A 306 10.98 2.52 10.01
N GLY A 307 10.20 1.97 9.09
CA GLY A 307 9.80 0.57 9.05
C GLY A 307 8.46 0.24 9.71
N SER A 308 7.85 1.14 10.48
CA SER A 308 6.54 0.94 11.14
C SER A 308 5.76 2.25 11.26
N SER A 309 4.48 2.16 11.60
CA SER A 309 3.62 3.34 11.82
C SER A 309 4.23 4.28 12.86
N PRO A 310 4.03 5.61 12.75
CA PRO A 310 4.46 6.57 13.78
C PRO A 310 3.90 6.25 15.17
N PHE A 311 2.78 5.52 15.24
CA PHE A 311 2.14 5.13 16.49
C PHE A 311 2.66 3.81 17.08
N GLU A 312 3.55 3.11 16.38
CA GLU A 312 4.18 1.86 16.81
C GLU A 312 5.65 2.04 17.18
N VAL A 313 6.16 3.27 17.17
CA VAL A 313 7.59 3.50 17.33
C VAL A 313 7.95 4.63 18.28
N GLU A 314 9.15 4.53 18.85
CA GLU A 314 9.84 5.63 19.53
C GLU A 314 11.28 5.68 19.03
N PHE A 315 11.80 6.89 18.79
CA PHE A 315 13.22 7.01 18.43
C PHE A 315 14.11 6.60 19.59
N ALA A 316 15.14 5.80 19.30
CA ALA A 316 16.16 5.46 20.28
C ALA A 316 16.85 6.75 20.74
N ARG A 317 16.99 6.93 22.06
CA ARG A 317 17.72 8.07 22.61
C ARG A 317 19.21 7.88 22.33
N THR A 318 19.82 8.87 21.68
CA THR A 318 21.28 9.00 21.64
C THR A 318 21.74 9.41 23.04
N ASN A 319 22.32 8.51 23.82
CA ASN A 319 22.91 8.83 25.12
C ASN A 319 24.18 9.68 24.93
N ASN A 320 24.02 10.98 24.70
CA ASN A 320 25.13 11.94 24.67
C ASN A 320 25.21 12.82 25.94
N ASN A 321 24.37 12.60 26.96
CA ASN A 321 24.28 13.48 28.14
C ASN A 321 24.63 12.84 29.50
N GLU A 322 25.31 11.68 29.55
CA GLU A 322 25.71 11.08 30.84
C GLU A 322 27.21 11.07 31.15
N TYR A 323 28.05 11.66 30.29
CA TYR A 323 29.46 11.97 30.61
C TYR A 323 29.77 13.44 30.31
N GLY A 324 29.28 14.34 31.16
CA GLY A 324 29.45 15.77 30.93
C GLY A 324 29.13 16.64 32.14
N SER A 325 29.51 16.23 33.35
CA SER A 325 29.64 17.14 34.49
C SER A 325 30.66 16.57 35.47
N ASN A 326 31.75 17.33 35.65
CA ASN A 326 32.94 17.09 36.47
C ASN A 326 34.08 16.29 35.82
N SER A 327 34.98 17.01 35.14
CA SER A 327 36.40 17.03 35.53
C SER A 327 37.11 18.21 34.88
N SER A 328 37.69 19.04 35.75
CA SER A 328 38.57 20.15 35.41
C SER A 328 39.72 19.73 34.50
N SER A 329 40.10 20.65 33.62
CA SER A 329 41.44 20.89 33.09
C SER A 329 42.46 19.75 33.20
N ASN A 330 42.78 19.09 32.08
CA ASN A 330 44.18 18.83 31.77
C ASN A 330 44.40 18.60 30.27
N ASN A 331 45.20 19.47 29.67
CA ASN A 331 45.75 19.30 28.33
C ASN A 331 46.88 18.27 28.38
N ASN A 332 46.67 17.05 27.89
CA ASN A 332 47.69 16.32 27.14
C ASN A 332 47.19 14.99 26.53
N SER A 333 47.91 14.58 25.48
CA SER A 333 48.00 13.25 24.87
C SER A 333 46.85 12.73 23.99
N ASN A 334 47.11 12.78 22.68
CA ASN A 334 47.21 11.65 21.75
C ASN A 334 46.56 10.32 22.17
N GLY A 335 45.62 9.82 21.34
CA GLY A 335 45.31 8.39 21.20
C GLY A 335 43.96 7.93 21.77
N GLY A 336 43.05 7.52 20.87
CA GLY A 336 41.90 6.67 21.19
C GLY A 336 40.55 7.28 20.84
N GLY A 337 40.14 7.18 19.57
CA GLY A 337 38.77 7.48 19.14
C GLY A 337 37.78 6.52 19.80
N GLY A 338 37.12 6.97 20.85
CA GLY A 338 35.96 6.30 21.44
C GLY A 338 34.79 6.37 20.46
N GLY A 339 34.53 5.28 19.75
CA GLY A 339 33.39 5.16 18.84
C GLY A 339 32.07 5.22 19.62
N GLY A 340 31.42 6.38 19.58
CA GLY A 340 30.02 6.49 20.00
C GLY A 340 29.15 5.56 19.16
N MET A 341 28.21 4.87 19.82
CA MET A 341 27.28 3.95 19.17
C MET A 341 26.39 4.74 18.19
N MET A 342 26.49 4.43 16.90
CA MET A 342 25.68 5.07 15.85
C MET A 342 24.23 4.60 16.02
N THR A 343 23.40 5.41 16.67
CA THR A 343 21.98 5.10 16.95
C THR A 343 21.01 5.95 16.13
N GLU A 344 21.53 6.67 15.14
CA GLU A 344 20.77 7.64 14.35
C GLU A 344 19.73 6.94 13.46
N GLY A 345 18.49 7.44 13.50
CA GLY A 345 17.38 6.87 12.73
C GLY A 345 16.96 5.47 13.19
N LEU A 346 17.40 5.02 14.37
CA LEU A 346 16.88 3.82 15.00
C LEU A 346 15.58 4.12 15.72
N VAL A 347 14.62 3.25 15.51
CA VAL A 347 13.36 3.24 16.22
C VAL A 347 13.20 1.94 16.99
N LYS A 348 12.60 2.04 18.17
CA LYS A 348 12.13 0.91 18.97
C LYS A 348 10.66 0.70 18.69
N ILE A 349 10.26 -0.55 18.43
CA ILE A 349 8.85 -0.91 18.38
C ILE A 349 8.26 -0.82 19.78
N VAL A 350 7.11 -0.16 19.89
CA VAL A 350 6.32 -0.11 21.10
C VAL A 350 4.86 -0.35 20.77
N GLU A 351 4.07 -0.69 21.79
CA GLU A 351 2.65 -0.95 21.64
C GLU A 351 1.89 0.29 21.14
N CYS A 352 1.04 0.09 20.14
CA CYS A 352 0.12 1.10 19.65
C CYS A 352 -1.13 1.12 20.55
N THR A 353 -1.30 2.20 21.30
CA THR A 353 -2.47 2.43 22.16
C THR A 353 -3.32 3.59 21.63
N ASN A 354 -4.60 3.66 22.00
CA ASN A 354 -5.46 4.81 21.64
C ASN A 354 -4.84 6.15 22.05
N LEU A 355 -4.23 6.21 23.24
CA LEU A 355 -3.53 7.41 23.72
C LEU A 355 -2.35 7.79 22.85
N LYS A 356 -1.66 6.82 22.24
CA LYS A 356 -0.52 7.07 21.37
C LYS A 356 -0.95 7.64 20.01
N ILE A 357 -2.10 7.21 19.49
CA ILE A 357 -2.69 7.75 18.25
C ILE A 357 -3.06 9.23 18.41
N LEU A 358 -3.46 9.63 19.61
CA LEU A 358 -3.74 11.03 19.95
C LEU A 358 -2.47 11.89 20.13
N ARG A 359 -1.27 11.30 20.07
CA ARG A 359 -0.02 12.07 20.15
C ARG A 359 0.40 12.57 18.76
N GLU A 360 1.24 13.59 18.77
CA GLU A 360 1.91 14.08 17.56
C GLU A 360 2.87 13.04 16.98
N VAL A 361 3.13 13.18 15.67
CA VAL A 361 4.16 12.41 14.96
C VAL A 361 5.52 12.59 15.64
N PRO A 362 6.23 11.50 16.00
CA PRO A 362 7.51 11.60 16.71
C PRO A 362 8.52 12.48 15.98
N ASN A 363 9.11 13.44 16.71
CA ASN A 363 10.21 14.24 16.20
C ASN A 363 11.50 13.39 16.09
N PRO A 364 12.22 13.45 14.95
CA PRO A 364 13.50 12.75 14.85
C PRO A 364 14.55 13.41 15.74
N PRO A 365 15.54 12.66 16.29
CA PRO A 365 16.54 13.19 17.21
C PRO A 365 17.36 14.36 16.65
N TRP A 366 17.55 14.41 15.32
CA TRP A 366 18.31 15.47 14.67
C TRP A 366 17.50 16.76 14.44
N ALA A 367 16.19 16.79 14.72
CA ALA A 367 15.40 18.01 14.62
C ALA A 367 15.85 19.07 15.65
N ALA A 368 16.26 18.67 16.85
CA ALA A 368 16.70 19.60 17.89
C ALA A 368 17.96 20.40 17.50
N ASN A 369 18.87 19.78 16.74
CA ASN A 369 20.10 20.43 16.27
C ASN A 369 19.85 21.43 15.13
N ALA A 370 18.72 21.33 14.42
CA ALA A 370 18.35 22.26 13.36
C ALA A 370 17.91 23.63 13.91
N ASN A 371 17.39 23.70 15.14
CA ASN A 371 17.02 24.98 15.76
C ASN A 371 18.23 25.80 16.24
N ALA A 372 19.42 25.20 16.30
CA ALA A 372 20.66 25.85 16.76
C ALA A 372 21.49 26.44 15.61
N THR A 373 21.20 26.07 14.37
CA THR A 373 21.86 26.61 13.16
C THR A 373 20.77 27.04 12.20
N THR A 374 20.81 28.27 11.69
CA THR A 374 19.91 28.84 10.66
C THR A 374 19.84 28.04 9.33
N ASP A 375 20.48 26.88 9.30
CA ASP A 375 20.67 26.00 8.17
C ASP A 375 19.55 24.94 8.17
N TYR A 376 18.33 25.36 7.80
CA TYR A 376 17.22 24.49 7.37
C TYR A 376 17.57 23.76 6.05
N ASN A 377 18.83 23.36 5.86
CA ASN A 377 19.32 22.82 4.60
C ASN A 377 18.68 21.44 4.38
N THR A 378 17.60 21.49 3.59
CA THR A 378 16.69 20.42 3.16
C THR A 378 17.38 19.26 2.44
N THR A 379 18.66 19.41 2.09
CA THR A 379 19.43 18.45 1.29
C THR A 379 20.53 17.73 2.07
N LYS A 380 20.76 18.06 3.35
CA LYS A 380 21.83 17.45 4.17
C LYS A 380 21.61 15.95 4.45
N TYR A 381 20.36 15.50 4.39
CA TYR A 381 19.95 14.14 4.73
C TYR A 381 19.39 13.42 3.50
N ASP A 382 19.98 12.29 3.12
CA ASP A 382 19.61 11.53 1.91
C ASP A 382 18.85 10.23 2.21
N GLY A 383 18.51 9.97 3.48
CA GLY A 383 17.82 8.78 3.94
C GLY A 383 18.71 7.56 4.17
N ARG A 384 19.90 7.47 3.56
CA ARG A 384 20.69 6.23 3.48
C ARG A 384 21.27 5.78 4.82
N ASN A 385 21.46 6.71 5.75
CA ASN A 385 21.87 6.43 7.14
C ASN A 385 20.67 6.42 8.12
N GLY A 386 19.44 6.46 7.62
CA GLY A 386 18.23 6.57 8.43
C GLY A 386 17.86 8.01 8.84
N ARG A 387 18.64 9.01 8.41
CA ARG A 387 18.29 10.42 8.56
C ARG A 387 17.64 10.94 7.30
N TYR A 388 16.47 11.53 7.44
CA TYR A 388 15.68 12.10 6.35
C TYR A 388 15.48 13.61 6.55
N PRO A 389 15.26 14.37 5.46
CA PRO A 389 14.96 15.79 5.54
C PRO A 389 13.75 16.10 6.42
N LEU A 390 13.83 17.17 7.21
CA LEU A 390 12.73 17.60 8.09
C LEU A 390 11.46 17.97 7.30
N ALA A 391 11.61 18.46 6.07
CA ALA A 391 10.49 18.76 5.18
C ALA A 391 9.57 17.55 4.93
N ILE A 392 10.10 16.32 4.94
CA ILE A 392 9.27 15.10 4.82
C ILE A 392 8.44 14.91 6.09
N TYR A 393 8.98 15.18 7.28
CA TYR A 393 8.23 15.11 8.54
C TYR A 393 7.15 16.18 8.61
N ASP A 394 7.41 17.39 8.13
CA ASP A 394 6.39 18.44 8.06
C ASP A 394 5.27 18.08 7.09
N PHE A 395 5.60 17.42 5.98
CA PHE A 395 4.60 16.86 5.06
C PHE A 395 3.82 15.69 5.68
N ILE A 396 4.45 14.82 6.47
CA ILE A 396 3.75 13.78 7.24
C ILE A 396 2.76 14.43 8.23
N ARG A 397 3.17 15.48 8.96
CA ARG A 397 2.28 16.20 9.89
C ARG A 397 1.13 16.91 9.20
N PHE A 398 1.35 17.39 7.99
CA PHE A 398 0.28 17.95 7.18
C PHE A 398 -0.82 16.93 6.88
N MET A 399 -0.47 15.67 6.63
CA MET A 399 -1.43 14.58 6.43
C MET A 399 -2.01 14.03 7.73
N ILE A 400 -1.17 13.84 8.75
CA ILE A 400 -1.55 13.35 10.09
C ILE A 400 -2.02 14.54 10.94
N HIS A 401 -3.11 15.16 10.51
CA HIS A 401 -3.79 16.22 11.25
C HIS A 401 -4.93 15.63 12.08
N HIS A 402 -4.91 15.83 13.40
CA HIS A 402 -5.88 15.22 14.33
C HIS A 402 -7.30 15.72 14.12
N ASP A 403 -7.47 17.01 13.82
CA ASP A 403 -8.77 17.53 13.44
C ASP A 403 -9.09 17.13 11.99
N ARG A 404 -10.11 16.28 11.84
CA ARG A 404 -10.57 15.75 10.55
C ARG A 404 -11.16 16.82 9.62
N LEU A 405 -11.70 17.91 10.16
CA LEU A 405 -12.32 18.96 9.36
C LEU A 405 -11.25 19.78 8.62
N THR A 406 -10.16 20.09 9.33
CA THR A 406 -9.02 20.85 8.79
C THR A 406 -7.94 19.98 8.14
N ARG A 407 -8.02 18.65 8.28
CA ARG A 407 -7.13 17.72 7.56
C ARG A 407 -7.26 17.94 6.04
N PRO A 408 -6.16 17.95 5.28
CA PRO A 408 -6.21 18.21 3.85
C PRO A 408 -6.91 17.09 3.08
N ASP A 409 -7.49 17.43 1.94
CA ASP A 409 -7.94 16.45 0.95
C ASP A 409 -6.77 15.91 0.11
N ILE A 410 -7.06 14.89 -0.71
CA ILE A 410 -6.05 14.23 -1.55
C ILE A 410 -5.43 15.15 -2.62
N GLN A 411 -6.16 16.16 -3.10
CA GLN A 411 -5.68 17.09 -4.12
C GLN A 411 -4.66 18.07 -3.50
N GLN A 412 -4.97 18.59 -2.31
CA GLN A 412 -4.07 19.42 -1.52
C GLN A 412 -2.80 18.67 -1.14
N VAL A 413 -2.91 17.38 -0.78
CA VAL A 413 -1.76 16.49 -0.55
C VAL A 413 -0.92 16.34 -1.82
N ASN A 414 -1.54 16.08 -2.98
CA ASN A 414 -0.84 15.95 -4.25
C ASN A 414 -0.09 17.22 -4.66
N GLN A 415 -0.70 18.40 -4.49
CA GLN A 415 -0.06 19.68 -4.78
C GLN A 415 1.17 19.91 -3.88
N ARG A 416 1.00 19.73 -2.55
CA ARG A 416 2.10 19.94 -1.59
C ARG A 416 3.20 18.89 -1.78
N PHE A 417 2.85 17.67 -2.17
CA PHE A 417 3.82 16.64 -2.52
C PHE A 417 4.65 17.03 -3.75
N GLY A 418 4.03 17.63 -4.78
CA GLY A 418 4.75 18.13 -5.95
C GLY A 418 5.80 19.19 -5.61
N MET A 419 5.48 20.12 -4.68
CA MET A 419 6.42 21.11 -4.16
C MET A 419 7.57 20.44 -3.39
N LEU A 420 7.24 19.54 -2.45
CA LEU A 420 8.25 18.79 -1.69
C LEU A 420 9.19 17.99 -2.61
N TYR A 421 8.65 17.37 -3.66
CA TYR A 421 9.42 16.60 -4.63
C TYR A 421 10.41 17.48 -5.38
N LEU A 422 9.95 18.65 -5.85
CA LEU A 422 10.80 19.65 -6.51
C LEU A 422 11.89 20.18 -5.57
N ASP A 423 11.53 20.53 -4.34
CA ASP A 423 12.46 21.09 -3.36
C ASP A 423 13.57 20.10 -2.97
N LEU A 424 13.24 18.81 -2.86
CA LEU A 424 14.20 17.80 -2.42
C LEU A 424 14.99 17.13 -3.55
N LEU A 425 14.42 17.03 -4.76
CA LEU A 425 15.07 16.34 -5.88
C LEU A 425 15.49 17.28 -7.02
N GLY A 426 15.07 18.54 -7.01
CA GLY A 426 15.40 19.52 -8.05
C GLY A 426 14.70 19.26 -9.39
N GLU A 427 13.70 18.38 -9.43
CA GLU A 427 12.97 18.01 -10.65
C GLU A 427 11.45 18.02 -10.41
N ARG A 428 10.66 18.38 -11.45
CA ARG A 428 9.19 18.38 -11.34
C ARG A 428 8.68 16.94 -11.33
N ARG A 429 7.79 16.63 -10.38
CA ARG A 429 7.05 15.37 -10.41
C ARG A 429 6.06 15.36 -11.57
N VAL A 430 6.12 14.33 -12.41
CA VAL A 430 5.08 14.04 -13.40
C VAL A 430 4.17 12.95 -12.83
N GLY A 431 2.94 13.32 -12.46
CA GLY A 431 1.92 12.41 -11.93
C GLY A 431 1.30 11.53 -13.02
N TYR A 432 0.51 10.54 -12.62
CA TYR A 432 -0.13 9.60 -13.56
C TYR A 432 -1.05 10.28 -14.59
N SER A 433 -1.92 11.19 -14.14
CA SER A 433 -2.88 11.86 -15.02
C SER A 433 -2.20 12.68 -16.13
N GLU A 434 -1.08 13.33 -15.82
CA GLU A 434 -0.29 14.09 -16.81
C GLU A 434 0.42 13.17 -17.81
N LYS A 435 0.91 12.00 -17.36
CA LYS A 435 1.52 11.02 -18.27
C LYS A 435 0.52 10.50 -19.28
N ARG A 436 -0.69 10.19 -18.82
CA ARG A 436 -1.76 9.68 -19.67
C ARG A 436 -2.28 10.72 -20.66
N ALA A 437 -2.48 11.97 -20.23
CA ALA A 437 -2.91 13.04 -21.13
C ALA A 437 -1.93 13.29 -22.28
N GLY A 438 -0.61 13.10 -22.04
CA GLY A 438 0.40 13.17 -23.10
C GLY A 438 0.50 11.92 -23.98
N GLU A 439 -0.14 10.81 -23.61
CA GLU A 439 -0.26 9.59 -24.45
C GLU A 439 -1.56 9.62 -25.27
N ASP A 440 -2.66 10.16 -24.70
CA ASP A 440 -3.96 10.26 -25.37
C ASP A 440 -3.98 11.35 -26.49
N GLU A 441 -3.11 12.37 -26.45
CA GLU A 441 -2.97 13.37 -27.56
C GLU A 441 -2.41 12.77 -28.87
N ASP A 442 -1.87 11.54 -28.83
CA ASP A 442 -1.36 10.82 -30.00
C ASP A 442 -2.34 9.78 -30.57
N ASP A 443 -3.48 9.52 -29.92
CA ASP A 443 -4.46 8.46 -30.25
C ASP A 443 -5.92 9.00 -30.36
N ASP A 444 -6.11 10.18 -30.97
CA ASP A 444 -7.44 10.70 -31.38
C ASP A 444 -7.96 9.95 -32.64
N ASP A 445 -8.44 8.72 -32.47
CA ASP A 445 -9.38 8.05 -33.40
C ASP A 445 -9.93 6.78 -32.70
N ASP A 446 -11.00 6.90 -31.91
CA ASP A 446 -12.10 5.93 -31.80
C ASP A 446 -13.00 6.25 -30.58
N ASP A 447 -14.04 7.04 -30.83
CA ASP A 447 -15.20 7.20 -29.94
C ASP A 447 -16.05 5.92 -29.99
N ASP A 448 -16.17 5.20 -28.87
CA ASP A 448 -17.21 4.18 -28.71
C ASP A 448 -17.96 4.35 -27.37
N GLU A 449 -19.20 4.81 -27.50
CA GLU A 449 -20.20 4.94 -26.43
C GLU A 449 -20.46 3.59 -25.75
N ARG A 450 -20.08 3.44 -24.47
CA ARG A 450 -20.46 2.27 -23.68
C ARG A 450 -21.81 2.47 -22.99
N VAL A 451 -22.82 1.89 -23.63
CA VAL A 451 -24.17 1.64 -23.10
C VAL A 451 -24.09 0.83 -21.79
N ARG A 452 -24.84 1.27 -20.78
CA ARG A 452 -25.04 0.57 -19.50
C ARG A 452 -26.12 -0.51 -19.68
N ASP A 453 -25.71 -1.74 -19.99
CA ASP A 453 -26.59 -2.92 -20.05
C ASP A 453 -26.31 -3.92 -18.92
N ASP A 454 -27.33 -4.74 -18.62
CA ASP A 454 -27.62 -5.44 -17.37
C ASP A 454 -26.47 -6.11 -16.57
N PHE A 455 -26.49 -5.80 -15.27
CA PHE A 455 -25.51 -6.10 -14.21
C PHE A 455 -25.26 -7.58 -13.92
N ASP A 456 -26.22 -8.47 -14.17
CA ASP A 456 -26.07 -9.92 -13.95
C ASP A 456 -25.59 -10.68 -15.20
N SER A 457 -25.73 -10.11 -16.40
CA SER A 457 -25.37 -10.77 -17.66
C SER A 457 -23.90 -10.59 -18.02
N LEU A 458 -23.29 -9.48 -17.59
CA LEU A 458 -21.87 -9.17 -17.83
C LEU A 458 -20.89 -9.96 -16.96
N ILE A 459 -21.37 -10.56 -15.86
CA ILE A 459 -20.57 -11.51 -15.06
C ILE A 459 -20.10 -12.67 -15.95
N ALA A 460 -20.92 -13.10 -16.91
CA ALA A 460 -20.63 -14.25 -17.77
C ALA A 460 -19.54 -14.02 -18.84
N SER A 461 -19.19 -12.77 -19.16
CA SER A 461 -18.32 -12.48 -20.32
C SER A 461 -16.82 -12.56 -20.04
N ARG A 462 -16.41 -12.73 -18.78
CA ARG A 462 -15.03 -13.07 -18.37
C ARG A 462 -15.00 -14.21 -17.36
N ASP A 463 -15.95 -15.14 -17.47
CA ASP A 463 -15.91 -16.38 -16.70
C ASP A 463 -14.61 -17.13 -17.03
N PHE A 464 -13.80 -17.32 -15.99
CA PHE A 464 -12.61 -18.14 -16.04
C PHE A 464 -12.99 -19.49 -15.43
N VAL A 465 -12.63 -20.59 -16.11
CA VAL A 465 -13.06 -21.94 -15.73
C VAL A 465 -12.08 -22.53 -14.73
#